data_AF-A0A4R1WIJ1-F1
#
_entry.id   AF-A0A4R1WIJ1-F1
#
_cell.length_a   1.000
_cell.length_b   1.000
_cell.length_c   1.000
_cell.angle_alpha   90.00
_cell.angle_beta   90.00
_cell.angle_gamma   90.00
#
_symmetry.space_group_name_H-M   'P 1'
#
loop_
_entity.id
_entity.type
_entity.pdbx_description
1 polymer ?
#
loop_
_entity_poly.entity_id
_entity_poly.type
_entity_poly.pdbx_seq_one_letter_code
_entity_poly.pdbx_strand_id
1 'polypeptide(L)' 'MVLVHWTVTMSRYRFITPNRTGKWYPDLETAKQFAAEIGAGFLDSRTGRFVAYVGTKLEIGALHEEAGEALQPA' A
#
# COMPACT_ATOMS: atom_id res chain seq x y z
N MET A 1 16.47 8.43 30.54
CA MET A 1 15.21 8.12 29.83
C MET A 1 15.52 8.12 28.35
N VAL A 2 15.57 6.94 27.71
CA VAL A 2 15.84 6.85 26.28
C VAL A 2 14.51 7.06 25.57
N LEU A 3 14.35 8.19 24.86
CA LEU A 3 13.24 8.38 23.94
C LEU A 3 13.38 7.33 22.84
N VAL A 4 12.50 6.33 22.82
CA VAL A 4 12.35 5.44 21.68
C VAL A 4 11.35 6.12 20.76
N HIS A 5 11.83 6.85 19.75
CA HIS A 5 10.98 7.36 18.68
C HIS A 5 10.51 6.17 17.84
N TRP A 6 9.23 5.84 17.93
CA TRP A 6 8.60 4.92 17.00
C TRP A 6 8.03 5.77 15.85
N THR A 7 8.73 5.74 14.72
CA THR A 7 8.23 6.33 13.47
C THR A 7 7.24 5.34 12.87
N VAL A 8 5.94 5.66 12.85
CA VAL A 8 4.95 4.85 12.12
C VAL A 8 5.12 5.15 10.63
N THR A 9 5.88 4.34 9.91
CA THR A 9 5.92 4.44 8.45
C THR A 9 4.66 3.82 7.88
N MET A 10 3.64 4.64 7.56
CA MET A 10 2.44 4.20 6.84
C MET A 10 2.79 4.00 5.37
N SER A 11 2.86 2.75 4.92
CA SER A 11 3.12 2.44 3.51
C SER A 11 1.84 2.62 2.71
N ARG A 12 1.87 3.41 1.63
CA ARG A 12 0.82 3.48 0.62
C ARG A 12 1.20 2.65 -0.60
N TYR A 13 0.22 2.04 -1.24
CA TYR A 13 0.39 1.14 -2.36
C TYR A 13 -0.45 1.61 -3.54
N ARG A 14 0.10 1.60 -4.75
CA ARG A 14 -0.67 1.80 -5.99
C ARG A 14 -0.20 0.88 -7.10
N PHE A 15 -1.13 0.49 -7.95
CA PHE A 15 -0.81 -0.25 -9.18
C PHE A 15 -0.94 0.65 -10.39
N ILE A 16 0.03 0.58 -11.29
CA ILE A 16 0.07 1.33 -12.54
C ILE A 16 0.07 0.34 -13.69
N THR A 17 -0.85 0.49 -14.62
CA THR A 17 -0.87 -0.23 -15.90
C THR A 17 -0.42 0.71 -17.02
N PRO A 18 -0.06 0.18 -18.20
CA PRO A 18 0.32 1.00 -19.34
C PRO A 18 -0.75 2.03 -19.74
N ASN A 19 -2.03 1.68 -19.52
CA ASN A 19 -3.18 2.49 -19.96
C ASN A 19 -3.88 3.23 -18.82
N ARG A 20 -3.69 2.84 -17.55
CA ARG A 20 -4.38 3.39 -16.39
C ARG A 20 -3.50 3.43 -15.16
N THR A 21 -3.58 4.51 -14.38
CA THR A 21 -2.88 4.64 -13.10
C THR A 21 -3.88 4.52 -11.96
N GLY A 22 -3.64 3.58 -11.04
CA GLY A 22 -4.44 3.42 -9.82
C GLY A 22 -4.19 4.51 -8.79
N LYS A 23 -5.11 4.66 -7.85
CA LYS A 23 -4.95 5.57 -6.70
C LYS A 23 -3.97 4.99 -5.68
N TRP A 24 -3.47 5.84 -4.80
CA TRP A 24 -2.74 5.41 -3.62
C TRP A 24 -3.72 4.90 -2.56
N TYR A 25 -3.47 3.70 -2.06
CA TYR A 25 -4.24 3.08 -1.00
C TYR A 25 -3.35 2.82 0.22
N PRO A 26 -3.86 2.95 1.45
CA PRO A 26 -3.09 2.65 2.66
C PRO A 26 -2.81 1.14 2.81
N ASP A 27 -3.68 0.28 2.27
CA ASP A 27 -3.57 -1.16 2.39
C ASP A 27 -3.18 -1.82 1.08
N LEU A 28 -2.25 -2.79 1.17
CA LEU A 28 -1.82 -3.59 0.02
C LEU A 28 -2.98 -4.42 -0.54
N GLU A 29 -3.85 -4.96 0.32
CA GLU A 29 -5.00 -5.77 -0.11
C GLU A 29 -6.02 -4.93 -0.89
N THR A 30 -6.33 -3.74 -0.38
CA THR A 30 -7.18 -2.78 -1.09
C THR A 30 -6.55 -2.40 -2.43
N ALA A 31 -5.25 -2.11 -2.46
CA ALA A 31 -4.54 -1.83 -3.71
C ALA A 31 -4.64 -3.00 -4.71
N LYS A 32 -4.51 -4.25 -4.27
CA LYS A 32 -4.63 -5.45 -5.12
C LYS A 32 -6.05 -5.65 -5.64
N GLN A 33 -7.08 -5.42 -4.83
CA GLN A 33 -8.48 -5.49 -5.25
C GLN A 33 -8.77 -4.48 -6.35
N PHE A 34 -8.40 -3.21 -6.14
CA PHE A 34 -8.57 -2.19 -7.17
C PHE A 34 -7.70 -2.47 -8.40
N ALA A 35 -6.50 -3.03 -8.23
CA ALA A 35 -5.66 -3.44 -9.33
C ALA A 35 -6.32 -4.52 -10.20
N ALA A 36 -7.00 -5.50 -9.59
CA ALA A 36 -7.78 -6.48 -10.33
C ALA A 36 -8.94 -5.81 -11.10
N GLU A 37 -9.65 -4.87 -10.46
CA GLU A 37 -10.79 -4.17 -11.05
C GLU A 37 -10.41 -3.27 -12.24
N ILE A 38 -9.28 -2.55 -12.16
CA ILE A 38 -8.81 -1.69 -13.27
C ILE A 38 -8.12 -2.46 -14.40
N GLY A 39 -8.01 -3.79 -14.29
CA GLY A 39 -7.34 -4.63 -15.28
C GLY A 39 -5.81 -4.58 -15.20
N ALA A 40 -5.24 -4.34 -14.02
CA ALA A 40 -3.80 -4.42 -13.78
C ALA A 40 -3.30 -5.85 -13.55
N GLY A 41 -4.19 -6.77 -13.22
CA GLY A 41 -3.88 -8.17 -12.95
C GLY A 41 -5.11 -8.92 -12.54
N PHE A 42 -4.92 -10.09 -11.94
CA PHE A 42 -5.99 -10.83 -11.29
C PHE A 42 -5.52 -11.36 -9.94
N LEU A 43 -6.45 -11.44 -8.99
CA LEU A 43 -6.22 -12.12 -7.72
C LEU A 43 -6.58 -13.59 -7.91
N ASP A 44 -5.59 -14.48 -7.84
CA ASP A 44 -5.83 -15.91 -7.90
C ASP A 44 -6.42 -16.37 -6.56
N SER A 45 -7.72 -16.64 -6.53
CA SER A 45 -8.44 -17.05 -5.31
C SER A 45 -7.99 -18.40 -4.76
N ARG A 46 -7.35 -19.23 -5.59
CA ARG A 46 -6.87 -20.56 -5.22
C ARG A 46 -5.54 -20.52 -4.46
N THR A 47 -4.67 -19.57 -4.80
CA THR A 47 -3.33 -19.41 -4.19
C THR A 47 -3.21 -18.16 -3.32
N GLY A 48 -4.17 -17.25 -3.36
CA GLY A 48 -4.13 -15.95 -2.69
C GLY A 48 -3.10 -14.98 -3.26
N ARG A 49 -2.51 -15.29 -4.43
CA ARG A 49 -1.47 -14.48 -5.05
C ARG A 49 -2.08 -13.51 -6.04
N PHE A 50 -1.58 -12.28 -6.02
CA PHE A 50 -1.89 -11.31 -7.06
C PHE A 50 -0.93 -11.50 -8.24
N VAL A 51 -1.47 -11.77 -9.42
CA VAL A 51 -0.70 -11.89 -10.65
C VAL A 51 -0.89 -10.62 -11.47
N ALA A 52 0.16 -9.82 -11.58
CA ALA A 52 0.17 -8.61 -12.37
C ALA A 52 0.27 -8.94 -13.87
N TYR A 53 -0.52 -8.28 -14.71
CA TYR A 53 -0.41 -8.38 -16.16
C TYR A 53 0.86 -7.71 -16.69
N VAL A 54 1.23 -8.04 -17.93
CA VAL A 54 2.42 -7.49 -18.58
C VAL A 54 2.35 -5.97 -18.63
N GLY A 55 3.37 -5.32 -18.08
CA GLY A 55 3.45 -3.85 -18.01
C GLY A 55 2.83 -3.24 -16.75
N THR A 56 2.19 -4.04 -15.89
CA THR A 56 1.73 -3.57 -14.58
C THR A 56 2.90 -3.44 -13.60
N LYS A 57 2.95 -2.32 -12.89
CA LYS A 57 3.94 -2.01 -11.86
C LYS A 57 3.26 -1.72 -10.54
N LEU A 58 3.82 -2.24 -9.45
CA LEU A 58 3.44 -1.87 -8.09
C LEU A 58 4.39 -0.79 -7.60
N GLU A 59 3.84 0.31 -7.10
CA GLU A 59 4.61 1.33 -6.40
C GLU A 59 4.21 1.36 -4.93
N ILE A 60 5.23 1.53 -4.09
CA ILE A 60 5.13 1.58 -2.63
C ILE A 60 5.66 2.94 -2.21
N GLY A 61 4.78 3.79 -1.71
CA GLY A 61 5.12 5.08 -1.13
C GLY A 61 5.20 4.94 0.37
N ALA A 62 6.40 4.95 0.94
CA ALA A 62 6.53 5.09 2.39
C ALA A 62 6.15 6.53 2.77
N LEU A 63 5.05 6.70 3.51
CA LEU A 63 4.81 7.97 4.19
C LEU A 63 5.35 7.91 5.60
N HIS A 64 6.24 8.85 5.85
CA HIS A 64 6.61 9.24 7.20
C HIS A 64 5.45 10.07 7.76
N GLU A 65 4.51 9.43 8.43
CA GLU A 65 3.61 10.17 9.30
C GLU A 65 4.33 10.33 10.64
N GLU A 66 4.72 11.58 10.94
CA GLU A 66 5.15 12.02 12.27
C GLU A 66 3.99 11.72 13.23
N ALA A 67 4.01 10.57 13.88
CA ALA A 67 2.98 10.18 14.84
C ALA A 67 3.01 11.19 16.00
N GLY A 68 2.02 12.07 16.02
CA GLY A 68 1.90 13.12 17.02
C GLY A 68 1.92 12.57 18.45
N GLU A 69 2.72 13.24 19.26
CA GLU A 69 2.86 13.19 20.72
C GLU A 69 1.67 12.58 21.47
N ALA A 70 1.85 11.36 21.98
CA ALA A 70 0.92 10.78 22.96
C ALA A 70 1.34 11.20 24.37
N LEU A 71 0.71 12.26 24.89
CA LEU A 71 0.82 12.68 26.28
C LEU A 71 0.31 11.55 27.20
N GLN A 72 1.18 10.93 28.01
CA GLN A 72 0.76 9.97 29.04
C GLN A 72 0.28 10.75 30.28
N PRO A 73 -0.88 10.42 30.90
CA PRO A 73 -1.20 10.91 32.24
C PRO A 73 -0.24 10.30 33.28
N ALA A 74 0.05 11.12 34.29
CA ALA A 74 1.11 11.01 35.29
C ALA A 74 1.08 9.75 36.19
#